data_AF-A0A811M9B4-F1
#
_entry.id   AF-A0A811M9B4-F1
#
_cell.length_a   1.000
_cell.length_b   1.000
_cell.length_c   1.000
_cell.angle_alpha   90.00
_cell.angle_beta   90.00
_cell.angle_gamma   90.00
#
_symmetry.space_group_name_H-M   'P 1'
#
loop_
_entity.id
_entity.type
_entity.pdbx_description
1 polymer ?
#
loop_
_entity_poly.entity_id
_entity_poly.type
_entity_poly.pdbx_seq_one_letter_code
_entity_poly.pdbx_strand_id
1 'polypeptide(L)'
;MGMEHARPLRILCQSGQDLSLTVRDGTAVLARADDKDQRQCWVQSFRNTGRVTDDEGNLAFALVNWNTGKALRRCSGSGSELVGLVGHRPDSVDVALLWTQSEDLGEGFHGLRSVTDVGFVLDAANAVPEAGGAHDGTPILVFPWNGGPNQKWKMVPFY
;
A
#
# COMPACT_ATOMS: atom_id res chain seq x y z
N MET A 1 15.19 -11.91 -11.04
CA MET A 1 16.35 -11.06 -10.68
C MET A 1 15.95 -9.61 -10.97
N GLY A 2 15.78 -8.76 -9.96
CA GLY A 2 15.31 -7.39 -10.22
C GLY A 2 15.08 -6.48 -9.01
N MET A 3 15.31 -6.94 -7.77
CA MET A 3 15.06 -6.18 -6.55
C MET A 3 16.30 -6.05 -5.64
N GLU A 4 17.49 -6.47 -6.09
CA GLU A 4 18.72 -6.56 -5.28
C GLU A 4 19.25 -5.22 -4.72
N HIS A 5 18.68 -4.09 -5.14
CA HIS A 5 19.01 -2.76 -4.61
C HIS A 5 17.80 -2.01 -4.01
N ALA A 6 16.62 -2.64 -3.98
CA ALA A 6 15.44 -2.04 -3.39
C ALA A 6 15.49 -2.20 -1.87
N ARG A 7 15.15 -1.14 -1.12
CA ARG A 7 15.12 -1.19 0.34
C ARG A 7 13.88 -1.97 0.80
N PRO A 8 14.03 -3.08 1.54
CA PRO A 8 12.91 -3.82 2.11
C PRO A 8 12.16 -2.99 3.15
N LEU A 9 10.83 -3.01 3.08
CA LEU A 9 9.93 -2.23 3.92
C LEU A 9 8.82 -3.12 4.49
N ARG A 10 8.44 -2.83 5.73
CA ARG A 10 7.16 -3.22 6.33
C ARG A 10 6.22 -2.03 6.26
N ILE A 11 4.94 -2.29 6.01
CA ILE A 11 3.89 -1.27 6.01
C ILE A 11 2.94 -1.55 7.16
N LEU A 12 2.77 -0.57 8.04
CA LEU A 12 1.92 -0.59 9.23
C LEU A 12 0.74 0.36 9.04
N CYS A 13 -0.45 -0.03 9.51
CA CYS A 13 -1.63 0.84 9.54
C CYS A 13 -1.74 1.49 10.93
N GLN A 14 -2.08 2.78 11.02
CA GLN A 14 -2.22 3.47 12.31
C GLN A 14 -3.31 2.83 13.19
N SER A 15 -4.37 2.30 12.57
CA SER A 15 -5.43 1.58 13.27
C SER A 15 -5.05 0.20 13.80
N GLY A 16 -3.97 -0.40 13.31
CA GLY A 16 -3.58 -1.77 13.61
C GLY A 16 -2.33 -1.82 14.47
N GLN A 17 -2.49 -1.86 15.79
CA GLN A 17 -1.38 -2.15 16.69
C GLN A 17 -0.80 -3.53 16.33
N ASP A 18 0.49 -3.57 16.03
CA ASP A 18 1.22 -4.76 15.60
C ASP A 18 0.68 -5.44 14.32
N LEU A 19 -0.12 -4.75 13.50
CA LEU A 19 -0.59 -5.28 12.22
C LEU A 19 0.19 -4.69 11.06
N SER A 20 0.53 -5.57 10.12
CA SER A 20 1.24 -5.24 8.90
C SER A 20 0.44 -5.64 7.66
N LEU A 21 0.57 -4.84 6.61
CA LEU A 21 0.12 -5.19 5.28
C LEU A 21 0.83 -6.46 4.77
N THR A 22 0.06 -7.45 4.40
CA THR A 22 0.55 -8.71 3.84
C THR A 22 -0.25 -9.14 2.61
N VAL A 23 0.29 -10.11 1.88
CA VAL A 23 -0.45 -10.84 0.85
C VAL A 23 -0.85 -12.22 1.38
N ARG A 24 -2.15 -12.51 1.42
CA ARG A 24 -2.71 -13.84 1.75
C ARG A 24 -3.73 -14.23 0.69
N ASP A 25 -3.65 -15.47 0.20
CA ASP A 25 -4.58 -16.01 -0.81
C ASP A 25 -4.80 -15.11 -2.04
N GLY A 26 -3.76 -14.36 -2.43
CA GLY A 26 -3.80 -13.46 -3.58
C GLY A 26 -4.46 -12.10 -3.33
N THR A 27 -4.82 -11.77 -2.09
CA THR A 27 -5.39 -10.49 -1.68
C THR A 27 -4.46 -9.77 -0.69
N ALA A 28 -4.58 -8.44 -0.62
CA ALA A 28 -3.89 -7.63 0.38
C ALA A 28 -4.77 -7.48 1.62
N VAL A 29 -4.20 -7.79 2.79
CA VAL A 29 -4.90 -7.73 4.08
C VAL A 29 -3.95 -7.25 5.18
N LEU A 30 -4.48 -6.88 6.34
CA LEU A 30 -3.70 -6.76 7.57
C LEU A 30 -3.49 -8.14 8.21
N ALA A 31 -2.33 -8.32 8.82
CA ALA A 31 -1.97 -9.50 9.58
C ALA A 31 -1.03 -9.14 10.72
N ARG A 32 -0.95 -9.96 11.77
CA ARG A 32 0.04 -9.74 12.84
C ARG A 32 1.45 -9.68 12.25
N ALA A 33 2.22 -8.67 12.66
CA ALA A 33 3.59 -8.46 12.21
C ALA A 33 4.47 -9.68 12.54
N ASP A 34 5.16 -10.19 11.52
CA ASP A 34 6.06 -11.33 11.58
C ASP A 34 7.27 -11.06 10.67
N ASP A 35 8.45 -10.92 11.27
CA ASP A 35 9.71 -10.63 10.56
C ASP A 35 10.16 -11.80 9.66
N LYS A 36 9.60 -12.99 9.87
CA LYS A 36 9.88 -14.17 9.05
C LYS A 36 8.95 -14.29 7.85
N ASP A 37 7.81 -13.59 7.84
CA ASP A 37 6.87 -13.63 6.74
C ASP A 37 7.29 -12.67 5.62
N GLN A 38 7.96 -13.20 4.60
CA GLN A 38 8.38 -12.44 3.42
C GLN A 38 7.19 -11.85 2.63
N ARG A 39 5.94 -12.30 2.88
CA ARG A 39 4.74 -11.67 2.30
C ARG A 39 4.38 -10.36 2.98
N GLN A 40 4.99 -10.03 4.12
CA GLN A 40 4.93 -8.73 4.78
C GLN A 40 6.08 -7.79 4.36
N CYS A 41 6.98 -8.26 3.49
CA CYS A 41 8.07 -7.47 2.93
C CYS A 41 7.63 -6.82 1.61
N TRP A 42 7.80 -5.51 1.52
CA TRP A 42 7.42 -4.67 0.39
C TRP A 42 8.60 -3.82 -0.06
N VAL A 43 8.53 -3.29 -1.28
CA VAL A 43 9.46 -2.26 -1.74
C VAL A 43 8.72 -1.18 -2.52
N GLN A 44 9.22 0.04 -2.41
CA GLN A 44 8.88 1.11 -3.35
C GLN A 44 9.77 0.98 -4.59
N SER A 45 9.16 0.69 -5.74
CA SER A 45 9.84 0.63 -7.02
C SER A 45 9.60 1.92 -7.79
N PHE A 46 10.69 2.69 -8.01
CA PHE A 46 10.69 3.91 -8.83
C PHE A 46 11.11 3.66 -10.28
N ARG A 47 11.34 2.39 -10.65
CA ARG A 47 11.84 2.02 -11.98
C ARG A 47 10.80 2.40 -13.03
N ASN A 48 11.20 3.23 -13.98
CA ASN A 48 10.34 3.79 -15.03
C ASN A 48 9.18 4.69 -14.53
N THR A 49 9.14 5.04 -13.23
CA THR A 49 8.11 5.93 -12.65
C THR A 49 8.67 7.24 -12.12
N GLY A 50 10.00 7.38 -11.97
CA GLY A 50 10.65 8.51 -11.27
C GLY A 50 10.47 9.92 -11.86
N ARG A 51 9.66 10.09 -12.91
CA ARG A 51 9.23 11.40 -13.44
C ARG A 51 7.72 11.63 -13.36
N VAL A 52 6.97 10.60 -12.96
CA VAL A 52 5.53 10.69 -12.78
C VAL A 52 5.27 11.24 -11.39
N THR A 53 4.44 12.28 -11.30
CA THR A 53 3.96 12.84 -10.04
C THR A 53 2.45 12.78 -9.98
N ASP A 54 1.88 12.85 -8.77
CA ASP A 54 0.49 13.26 -8.62
C ASP A 54 0.31 14.77 -8.88
N ASP A 55 -0.94 15.24 -8.83
CA ASP A 55 -1.31 16.65 -9.04
C ASP A 55 -0.77 17.60 -7.94
N GLU A 56 -0.24 17.04 -6.85
CA GLU A 56 0.44 17.79 -5.79
C GLU A 56 1.97 17.75 -5.92
N GLY A 57 2.51 17.12 -6.97
CA GLY A 57 3.94 17.06 -7.25
C GLY A 57 4.71 15.94 -6.53
N ASN A 58 4.02 15.01 -5.86
CA ASN A 58 4.68 13.89 -5.15
C ASN A 58 5.04 12.78 -6.13
N LEU A 59 6.27 12.27 -6.01
CA LEU A 59 6.79 11.23 -6.92
C LEU A 59 6.04 9.91 -6.76
N ALA A 60 5.67 9.33 -7.91
CA ALA A 60 4.96 8.08 -7.96
C ALA A 60 5.90 6.86 -7.92
N PHE A 61 5.44 5.81 -7.25
CA PHE A 61 6.11 4.53 -7.16
C PHE A 61 5.12 3.38 -7.32
N ALA A 62 5.61 2.23 -7.77
CA ALA A 62 4.87 0.97 -7.62
C ALA A 62 5.20 0.35 -6.26
N LEU A 63 4.17 -0.11 -5.54
CA LEU A 63 4.35 -0.80 -4.28
C LEU A 63 4.33 -2.32 -4.51
N VAL A 64 5.50 -2.95 -4.42
CA VAL A 64 5.71 -4.35 -4.85
C VAL A 64 5.96 -5.25 -3.65
N ASN A 65 5.22 -6.34 -3.57
CA ASN A 65 5.43 -7.36 -2.56
C ASN A 65 6.63 -8.24 -2.92
N TRP A 66 7.57 -8.39 -1.99
CA TRP A 66 8.83 -9.10 -2.22
C TRP A 66 8.62 -10.57 -2.55
N ASN A 67 7.84 -11.29 -1.73
CA ASN A 67 7.64 -12.73 -1.90
C ASN A 67 6.89 -13.09 -3.19
N THR A 68 5.89 -12.30 -3.57
CA THR A 68 5.03 -12.61 -4.73
C THR A 68 5.46 -11.94 -6.02
N GLY A 69 6.30 -10.91 -5.96
CA GLY A 69 6.66 -10.08 -7.12
C GLY A 69 5.49 -9.30 -7.72
N LYS A 70 4.35 -9.22 -7.01
CA LYS A 70 3.15 -8.52 -7.47
C LYS A 70 3.10 -7.10 -6.93
N ALA A 71 2.63 -6.16 -7.75
CA ALA A 71 2.38 -4.79 -7.37
C ALA A 71 0.92 -4.60 -6.93
N LEU A 72 0.72 -3.72 -5.94
CA LEU A 72 -0.59 -3.22 -5.58
C LEU A 72 -1.17 -2.38 -6.71
N ARG A 73 -2.42 -2.65 -7.06
CA ARG A 73 -3.17 -2.01 -8.13
C ARG A 73 -4.46 -1.40 -7.61
N ARG A 74 -4.72 -0.15 -7.97
CA ARG A 74 -6.06 0.42 -7.89
C ARG A 74 -6.95 -0.27 -8.92
N CYS A 75 -8.00 -0.95 -8.47
CA CYS A 75 -9.04 -1.44 -9.35
C CYS A 75 -9.98 -0.27 -9.70
N SER A 76 -10.09 0.09 -10.97
CA SER A 76 -11.07 1.06 -11.48
C SER A 76 -12.17 0.33 -12.25
N GLY A 77 -13.42 0.47 -11.81
CA GLY A 77 -14.58 -0.20 -12.39
C GLY A 77 -14.80 -1.61 -11.85
N SER A 78 -16.08 -2.01 -11.75
CA SER A 78 -16.61 -3.29 -11.19
C SER A 78 -16.85 -3.35 -9.68
N GLY A 79 -17.43 -2.30 -9.06
CA GLY A 79 -18.14 -2.40 -7.77
C GLY A 79 -17.35 -2.91 -6.55
N SER A 80 -16.04 -3.12 -6.70
CA SER A 80 -15.14 -3.60 -5.67
C SER A 80 -14.13 -2.51 -5.36
N GLU A 81 -14.14 -2.08 -4.12
CA GLU A 81 -13.18 -1.13 -3.58
C GLU A 81 -11.86 -1.82 -3.21
N LEU A 82 -11.77 -3.16 -3.29
CA LEU A 82 -10.57 -3.91 -2.96
C LEU A 82 -9.40 -3.54 -3.88
N VAL A 83 -8.21 -3.47 -3.30
CA VAL A 83 -6.98 -3.38 -4.07
C VAL A 83 -6.69 -4.70 -4.80
N GLY A 84 -6.21 -4.59 -6.03
CA GLY A 84 -5.74 -5.72 -6.81
C GLY A 84 -4.25 -6.01 -6.58
N LEU A 85 -3.82 -7.23 -6.89
CA LEU A 85 -2.41 -7.62 -6.96
C LEU A 85 -2.12 -8.22 -8.33
N VAL A 86 -1.27 -7.56 -9.11
CA VAL A 86 -0.91 -7.99 -10.47
C VAL A 86 0.60 -8.16 -10.61
N GLY A 87 1.02 -9.05 -11.51
CA GLY A 87 2.44 -9.25 -11.79
C GLY A 87 3.10 -7.94 -12.21
N HIS A 88 4.18 -7.55 -11.54
CA HIS A 88 4.88 -6.32 -11.85
C HIS A 88 5.85 -6.56 -13.03
N ARG A 89 5.51 -6.03 -14.21
CA ARG A 89 6.44 -5.94 -15.35
C ARG A 89 7.05 -4.53 -15.36
N PRO A 90 8.36 -4.38 -15.07
CA PRO A 90 8.98 -3.07 -14.92
C PRO A 90 8.86 -2.18 -16.17
N ASP A 91 8.68 -2.78 -17.35
CA ASP A 91 8.69 -2.07 -18.64
C ASP A 91 7.32 -1.49 -19.03
N SER A 92 6.29 -1.67 -18.20
CA SER A 92 4.94 -1.15 -18.42
C SER A 92 4.58 -0.12 -17.36
N VAL A 93 4.15 1.07 -17.79
CA VAL A 93 3.61 2.11 -16.91
C VAL A 93 2.08 1.99 -16.92
N ASP A 94 1.55 1.05 -16.13
CA ASP A 94 0.12 1.06 -15.79
C ASP A 94 -0.09 2.02 -14.61
N VAL A 95 -0.70 3.18 -14.86
CA VAL A 95 -0.97 4.20 -13.84
C VAL A 95 -1.82 3.66 -12.68
N ALA A 96 -2.58 2.58 -12.89
CA ALA A 96 -3.31 1.90 -11.83
C ALA A 96 -2.38 1.22 -10.80
N LEU A 97 -1.10 1.01 -11.11
CA LEU A 97 -0.09 0.46 -10.19
C LEU A 97 0.68 1.51 -9.42
N LEU A 98 0.43 2.79 -9.72
CA LEU A 98 1.21 3.89 -9.21
C LEU A 98 0.51 4.54 -8.02
N TRP A 99 1.29 4.65 -6.96
CA TRP A 99 0.92 5.26 -5.70
C TRP A 99 1.83 6.44 -5.41
N THR A 100 1.34 7.41 -4.67
CA THR A 100 2.13 8.48 -4.08
C THR A 100 1.98 8.46 -2.57
N GLN A 101 2.90 9.11 -1.89
CA GLN A 101 2.86 9.31 -0.44
C GLN A 101 2.55 10.78 -0.17
N SER A 102 1.59 11.07 0.71
CA SER A 102 1.31 12.44 1.16
C SER A 102 2.46 13.01 1.99
N GLU A 103 2.34 14.27 2.41
CA GLU A 103 3.11 14.80 3.53
C GLU A 103 2.92 13.96 4.81
N ASP A 104 3.82 14.13 5.78
CA ASP A 104 3.74 13.45 7.07
C ASP A 104 2.54 13.97 7.87
N LEU A 105 1.66 13.05 8.26
CA LEU A 105 0.45 13.29 9.02
C LEU A 105 0.66 13.15 10.54
N GLY A 106 1.92 12.97 10.96
CA GLY A 106 2.36 12.78 12.33
C GLY A 106 3.04 11.43 12.53
N GLU A 107 4.14 11.43 13.28
CA GLU A 107 4.89 10.23 13.66
C GLU A 107 5.35 9.36 12.46
N GLY A 108 5.52 9.94 11.28
CA GLY A 108 5.91 9.21 10.06
C GLY A 108 4.78 8.42 9.42
N PHE A 109 3.52 8.73 9.73
CA PHE A 109 2.37 8.19 9.04
C PHE A 109 2.00 9.07 7.85
N HIS A 110 1.64 8.45 6.73
CA HIS A 110 1.27 9.12 5.50
C HIS A 110 0.03 8.47 4.87
N GLY A 111 -0.67 9.20 4.03
CA GLY A 111 -1.63 8.62 3.09
C GLY A 111 -0.90 7.97 1.91
N LEU A 112 -1.31 6.77 1.51
CA LEU A 112 -0.85 6.13 0.28
C LEU A 112 -1.93 6.29 -0.78
N ARG A 113 -1.70 7.18 -1.73
CA ARG A 113 -2.74 7.76 -2.59
C ARG A 113 -2.59 7.26 -4.02
N SER A 114 -3.69 7.22 -4.75
CA SER A 114 -3.63 6.97 -6.18
C SER A 114 -2.94 8.13 -6.89
N VAL A 115 -2.01 7.84 -7.81
CA VAL A 115 -1.32 8.90 -8.57
C VAL A 115 -2.27 9.76 -9.42
N THR A 116 -3.38 9.18 -9.89
CA THR A 116 -4.33 9.85 -10.80
C THR A 116 -5.43 10.60 -10.07
N ASP A 117 -5.58 10.40 -8.76
CA ASP A 117 -6.60 11.07 -7.94
C ASP A 117 -6.19 10.95 -6.46
N VAL A 118 -5.60 12.02 -5.94
CA VAL A 118 -5.10 12.08 -4.55
C VAL A 118 -6.22 12.00 -3.51
N GLY A 119 -7.49 12.16 -3.92
CA GLY A 119 -8.66 11.97 -3.07
C GLY A 119 -8.97 10.52 -2.74
N PHE A 120 -8.32 9.54 -3.41
CA PHE A 120 -8.51 8.11 -3.16
C PHE A 120 -7.23 7.47 -2.64
N VAL A 121 -7.34 6.78 -1.51
CA VAL A 121 -6.19 6.27 -0.73
C VAL A 121 -6.35 4.80 -0.38
N LEU A 122 -5.24 4.16 0.01
CA LEU A 122 -5.30 2.87 0.69
C LEU A 122 -6.03 3.01 2.03
N ASP A 123 -6.96 2.09 2.27
CA ASP A 123 -7.83 2.07 3.43
C ASP A 123 -7.90 0.65 3.99
N ALA A 124 -7.70 0.47 5.30
CA ALA A 124 -7.99 -0.78 5.97
C ALA A 124 -9.49 -0.84 6.32
N ALA A 125 -10.22 -1.76 5.68
CA ALA A 125 -11.67 -1.80 5.70
C ALA A 125 -12.24 -1.87 7.12
N ASN A 126 -13.08 -0.89 7.49
CA ASN A 126 -13.73 -0.82 8.80
C ASN A 126 -12.76 -0.89 10.00
N ALA A 127 -11.47 -0.60 9.77
CA ALA A 127 -10.45 -0.68 10.79
C ALA A 127 -10.47 0.53 11.74
N VAL A 128 -11.64 0.98 12.16
CA VAL A 128 -11.81 2.02 13.17
C VAL A 128 -12.61 1.44 14.33
N PRO A 129 -12.37 1.88 15.59
CA PRO A 129 -13.02 1.27 16.76
C PRO A 129 -14.54 1.18 16.64
N GLU A 130 -15.18 2.18 16.03
CA GLU A 130 -16.64 2.27 15.86
C GLU A 130 -17.19 1.24 14.87
N ALA A 131 -16.36 0.68 14.00
CA ALA A 131 -16.72 -0.27 12.94
C ALA A 131 -16.15 -1.67 13.14
N GLY A 132 -15.54 -1.95 14.30
CA GLY A 132 -14.99 -3.26 14.69
C GLY A 132 -13.47 -3.27 14.90
N GLY A 133 -12.77 -2.22 14.45
CA GLY A 133 -11.32 -2.09 14.61
C GLY A 133 -10.52 -2.98 13.65
N ALA A 134 -9.22 -2.72 13.59
CA ALA A 134 -8.30 -3.54 12.79
C ALA A 134 -8.14 -4.93 13.41
N HIS A 135 -8.11 -5.96 12.58
CA HIS A 135 -7.87 -7.35 13.01
C HIS A 135 -7.09 -8.14 11.95
N ASP A 136 -6.66 -9.34 12.31
CA ASP A 136 -6.04 -10.26 11.34
C ASP A 136 -7.05 -10.58 10.23
N GLY A 137 -6.63 -10.43 8.98
CA GLY A 137 -7.46 -10.60 7.79
C GLY A 137 -8.24 -9.35 7.36
N THR A 138 -8.11 -8.19 8.02
CA THR A 138 -8.77 -6.95 7.58
C THR A 138 -8.43 -6.63 6.11
N PRO A 139 -9.42 -6.57 5.20
CA PRO A 139 -9.18 -6.28 3.79
C PRO A 139 -8.64 -4.87 3.54
N ILE A 140 -7.87 -4.72 2.47
CA ILE A 140 -7.40 -3.40 2.01
C ILE A 140 -8.22 -2.93 0.81
N LEU A 141 -8.67 -1.68 0.91
CA LEU A 141 -9.50 -0.99 -0.06
C LEU A 141 -8.75 0.20 -0.66
N VAL A 142 -9.35 0.75 -1.72
CA VAL A 142 -9.16 2.11 -2.19
C VAL A 142 -10.43 2.88 -1.86
N PHE A 143 -10.33 3.90 -1.01
CA PHE A 143 -11.49 4.62 -0.50
C PHE A 143 -11.26 6.14 -0.54
N PRO A 144 -12.32 6.97 -0.63
CA PRO A 144 -12.20 8.41 -0.48
C PRO A 144 -11.51 8.78 0.85
N TRP A 145 -10.59 9.74 0.78
CA TRP A 145 -9.91 10.27 1.95
C TRP A 145 -10.91 10.85 2.94
N ASN A 146 -10.87 10.36 4.18
CA ASN A 146 -11.66 10.85 5.31
C ASN A 146 -10.80 11.22 6.53
N GLY A 147 -9.48 11.03 6.45
CA GLY A 147 -8.53 11.37 7.52
C GLY A 147 -8.50 10.38 8.70
N GLY A 148 -9.23 9.27 8.59
CA GLY A 148 -9.28 8.22 9.59
C GLY A 148 -7.94 7.51 9.78
N PRO A 149 -7.67 6.92 10.96
CA PRO A 149 -6.43 6.19 11.23
C PRO A 149 -6.26 4.94 10.33
N ASN A 150 -7.35 4.39 9.80
CA ASN A 150 -7.34 3.26 8.89
C ASN A 150 -6.80 3.61 7.49
N GLN A 151 -6.62 4.90 7.19
CA GLN A 151 -6.08 5.42 5.94
C GLN A 151 -4.63 5.91 6.06
N LYS A 152 -4.05 5.79 7.26
CA LYS A 152 -2.71 6.30 7.57
C LYS A 152 -1.74 5.14 7.72
N TRP A 153 -0.64 5.23 6.98
CA TRP A 153 0.30 4.14 6.79
C TRP A 153 1.71 4.58 7.11
N LYS A 154 2.47 3.73 7.78
CA LYS A 154 3.88 3.96 8.10
C LYS A 154 4.72 2.89 7.43
N MET A 155 5.68 3.32 6.62
CA MET A 155 6.68 2.42 6.04
C MET A 155 7.92 2.41 6.94
N VAL A 156 8.30 1.23 7.44
CA VAL A 156 9.49 1.04 8.28
C VAL A 156 10.41 0.02 7.63
N PRO A 157 11.73 0.03 7.90
CA PRO A 157 12.61 -1.02 7.38
C PRO A 157 12.16 -2.43 7.78
N PHE A 158 12.30 -3.39 6.86
CA PHE A 158 12.10 -4.82 7.12
C PHE A 158 13.49 -5.48 7.23
N TYR A 159 13.76 -6.18 8.34
CA TYR A 159 15.05 -6.83 8.64
C TYR A 159 14.90 -8.33 8.88
#